data_AF-A0A075MRP5-F1
#
_entry.id   AF-A0A075MRP5-F1
#
_cell.length_a   1.000
_cell.length_b   1.000
_cell.length_c   1.000
_cell.angle_alpha   90.00
_cell.angle_beta   90.00
_cell.angle_gamma   90.00
#
_symmetry.space_group_name_H-M   'P 1'
#
loop_
_entity.id
_entity.type
_entity.pdbx_description
1 polymer ?
#
loop_
_entity_poly.entity_id
_entity_poly.type
_entity_poly.pdbx_seq_one_letter_code
_entity_poly.pdbx_strand_id
1 'polypeptide(L)' 'MFGFGIILTALADRLAQRRNKERKRCDICRQRFDTYEAAEEHRRKVHADVMI' A
#
# COMPACT_ATOMS: atom_id res chain seq x y z
N MET A 1 24.21 -26.10 4.60
CA MET A 1 23.17 -25.32 5.31
C MET A 1 23.19 -23.86 4.86
N PHE A 2 22.72 -23.54 3.65
CA PHE A 2 22.66 -22.14 3.17
C PHE A 2 21.47 -21.88 2.22
N GLY A 3 20.29 -22.45 2.52
CA GLY A 3 19.08 -22.25 1.69
C GLY A 3 18.02 -21.34 2.32
N PHE A 4 18.07 -21.13 3.64
CA PHE A 4 16.99 -20.46 4.37
C PHE A 4 17.16 -18.93 4.49
N GLY A 5 18.37 -18.40 4.32
CA GLY A 5 18.62 -16.96 4.44
C GLY A 5 18.04 -16.12 3.30
N ILE A 6 17.97 -16.69 2.08
CA ILE A 6 17.49 -15.98 0.89
C ILE A 6 15.96 -15.81 0.93
N ILE A 7 15.25 -16.78 1.52
CA ILE A 7 13.78 -16.74 1.63
C ILE A 7 13.35 -15.62 2.57
N LEU A 8 14.07 -15.40 3.68
CA LEU A 8 13.77 -14.32 4.63
C LEU A 8 13.89 -12.94 3.96
N THR A 9 14.94 -12.72 3.16
CA THR A 9 15.15 -11.46 2.45
C THR A 9 14.11 -11.24 1.35
N ALA A 10 13.75 -12.28 0.59
CA ALA A 10 12.72 -12.19 -0.45
C ALA A 10 11.30 -11.93 0.14
N LEU A 11 11.00 -12.47 1.33
CA LEU A 11 9.75 -12.18 2.03
C LEU A 11 9.72 -10.75 2.58
N ALA A 12 10.85 -10.24 3.08
CA ALA A 12 10.96 -8.85 3.52
C ALA A 12 10.75 -7.86 2.37
N ASP A 13 11.33 -8.14 1.19
CA ASP A 13 11.13 -7.33 -0.02
C ASP A 13 9.66 -7.36 -0.49
N ARG A 14 9.03 -8.55 -0.51
CA ARG A 14 7.60 -8.71 -0.84
C ARG A 14 6.69 -7.97 0.15
N LEU A 15 7.02 -7.96 1.44
CA LEU A 15 6.29 -7.22 2.48
C LEU A 15 6.46 -5.71 2.33
N ALA A 16 7.69 -5.24 2.06
CA ALA A 16 7.97 -3.83 1.80
C ALA A 16 7.24 -3.34 0.54
N GLN A 17 7.26 -4.13 -0.54
CA GLN A 17 6.57 -3.82 -1.78
C GLN A 17 5.05 -3.86 -1.62
N ARG A 18 4.50 -4.81 -0.84
CA ARG A 18 3.07 -4.82 -0.46
C ARG A 18 2.70 -3.57 0.34
N ARG A 19 3.45 -3.25 1.39
CA ARG A 19 3.22 -2.05 2.21
C ARG A 19 3.26 -0.76 1.39
N ASN A 20 4.20 -0.66 0.45
CA ASN A 20 4.31 0.51 -0.42
C ASN A 20 3.15 0.58 -1.45
N LYS A 21 2.69 -0.58 -1.94
CA LYS A 21 1.53 -0.69 -2.83
C LYS A 21 0.21 -0.40 -2.11
N GLU A 22 0.12 -0.71 -0.82
CA GLU A 22 -1.04 -0.37 0.03
C GLU A 22 -1.08 1.12 0.36
N ARG A 23 0.08 1.75 0.66
CA ARG A 23 0.15 3.22 0.88
C ARG A 23 -0.28 4.04 -0.33
N LYS A 24 -0.15 3.48 -1.52
CA LYS A 24 -0.52 4.09 -2.80
C LYS A 24 -1.94 3.73 -3.24
N ARG A 25 -2.75 3.10 -2.40
CA ARG A 25 -4.10 2.65 -2.76
C ARG A 25 -5.13 3.21 -1.80
N CYS A 26 -6.27 3.65 -2.33
CA CYS A 26 -7.42 3.95 -1.50
C CYS A 26 -8.03 2.64 -0.98
N ASP A 27 -8.25 2.49 0.33
CA ASP A 27 -8.82 1.26 0.90
C ASP A 27 -10.30 1.06 0.54
N ILE A 28 -11.02 2.13 0.21
CA ILE A 28 -12.47 2.11 -0.05
C ILE A 28 -12.75 1.70 -1.50
N CYS A 29 -12.25 2.44 -2.49
CA CYS A 29 -12.46 2.15 -3.91
C CYS A 29 -11.31 1.35 -4.56
N ARG A 30 -10.24 1.05 -3.83
CA ARG A 30 -9.09 0.28 -4.32
C ARG A 30 -8.38 0.93 -5.51
N GLN A 31 -8.58 2.23 -5.75
CA GLN A 31 -7.88 2.99 -6.79
C GLN A 31 -6.41 3.18 -6.42
N ARG A 32 -5.50 3.03 -7.39
CA ARG A 32 -4.06 3.18 -7.20
C ARG A 32 -3.65 4.60 -7.60
N PHE A 33 -2.83 5.22 -6.78
CA PHE A 33 -2.28 6.55 -6.95
C PHE A 33 -0.76 6.47 -6.99
N ASP A 34 -0.12 7.45 -7.61
CA ASP A 34 1.34 7.47 -7.67
C ASP A 34 1.97 7.91 -6.34
N THR A 35 1.22 8.70 -5.56
CA THR A 35 1.67 9.35 -4.32
C THR A 35 0.68 9.12 -3.18
N TYR A 36 1.18 9.11 -1.95
CA TYR A 36 0.34 9.02 -0.74
C TYR A 36 -0.61 10.22 -0.63
N GLU A 37 -0.15 11.44 -0.91
CA GLU A 37 -0.96 12.66 -0.88
C GLU A 37 -2.14 12.61 -1.84
N ALA A 38 -1.93 12.10 -3.07
CA ALA A 38 -2.99 11.92 -4.05
C ALA A 38 -4.03 10.88 -3.58
N ALA A 39 -3.59 9.80 -2.92
CA ALA A 39 -4.49 8.82 -2.32
C ALA A 39 -5.29 9.41 -1.14
N GLU A 40 -4.67 10.24 -0.31
CA GLU A 40 -5.33 10.92 0.81
C GLU A 40 -6.32 11.99 0.32
N GLU A 41 -5.95 12.80 -0.66
CA GLU A 41 -6.84 13.77 -1.28
C GLU A 41 -8.03 13.07 -1.96
N HIS A 42 -7.77 11.98 -2.69
CA HIS A 42 -8.82 11.17 -3.28
C HIS A 42 -9.78 10.64 -2.21
N ARG A 43 -9.26 10.11 -1.10
CA ARG A 43 -10.09 9.67 0.04
C ARG A 43 -10.94 10.82 0.56
N ARG A 44 -10.38 12.02 0.71
CA ARG A 44 -11.12 13.21 1.19
C ARG A 44 -12.11 13.79 0.18
N LYS A 45 -11.89 13.68 -1.13
CA LYS A 45 -12.78 14.26 -2.16
C LYS A 45 -13.87 13.28 -2.60
N VAL A 46 -13.50 12.01 -2.78
CA VAL A 46 -14.38 10.96 -3.32
C VAL A 46 -15.08 10.19 -2.21
N HIS A 47 -14.39 10.02 -1.07
CA HIS A 47 -14.93 9.34 0.11
C HIS A 47 -15.04 10.27 1.32
N ALA A 48 -15.15 11.59 1.05
CA ALA A 48 -15.36 12.64 2.06
C ALA A 48 -16.48 12.28 3.05
N ASP A 49 -17.50 11.60 2.52
CA ASP A 49 -18.73 11.23 3.21
C ASP A 49 -18.54 10.08 4.23
N VAL A 50 -17.42 9.35 4.16
CA VAL A 50 -17.09 8.25 5.10
C VAL A 50 -16.22 8.76 6.26
N MET A 51 -16.56 9.94 6.80
CA MET A 51 -16.03 10.46 8.07
C MET A 51 -17.12 10.58 9.15
N ILE A 52 -18.22 9.83 9.01
CA ILE A 52 -19.24 9.64 10.06
C ILE A 52 -19.13 8.22 10.61
#